data_AF-A0A841KB71-F1
#
_entry.id   AF-A0A841KB71-F1
#
_cell.length_a   1.000
_cell.length_b   1.000
_cell.length_c   1.000
_cell.angle_alpha   90.00
_cell.angle_beta   90.00
_cell.angle_gamma   90.00
#
_symmetry.space_group_name_H-M   'P 1'
#
loop_
_entity.id
_entity.type
_entity.pdbx_description
1 polymer ?
#
loop_
_entity_poly.entity_id
_entity_poly.type
_entity_poly.pdbx_seq_one_letter_code
_entity_poly.pdbx_strand_id
1 'polypeptide(L)'
;MSSLLTNASAMTALQTLTATNKNLTAAQTRISTGMRVSTASDNAAYWSIATTMKSDNAALSAVKDAIGLGAATIDTMYTALDTTKEIVT
;
A
#
# COMPACT_ATOMS: atom_id res chain seq x y z
N MET A 1 18.97 21.60 -45.35
CA MET A 1 18.59 20.29 -45.92
C MET A 1 17.10 20.10 -45.74
N SER A 2 16.32 20.42 -46.77
CA SER A 2 14.88 20.17 -46.83
C SER A 2 14.66 18.91 -47.67
N SER A 3 14.43 17.78 -47.02
CA SER A 3 13.92 16.58 -47.69
C SER A 3 12.39 16.63 -47.61
N LEU A 4 11.72 16.55 -48.76
CA LEU A 4 10.25 16.50 -48.85
C LEU A 4 9.68 15.22 -48.23
N LEU A 5 10.49 14.16 -48.16
CA LEU A 5 10.10 12.82 -47.71
C LEU A 5 10.47 12.54 -46.25
N THR A 6 11.46 13.24 -45.69
CA THR A 6 11.95 13.01 -44.33
C THR A 6 12.15 14.34 -43.60
N ASN A 7 11.17 14.69 -42.78
CA ASN A 7 11.22 15.88 -41.93
C ASN A 7 11.76 15.51 -40.53
N ALA A 8 13.07 15.65 -40.34
CA ALA A 8 13.73 15.37 -39.07
C ALA A 8 13.16 16.20 -37.90
N SER A 9 12.76 17.45 -38.14
CA SER A 9 12.16 18.30 -37.10
C SER A 9 10.79 17.78 -36.65
N ALA A 10 9.98 17.29 -37.57
CA ALA A 10 8.69 16.66 -37.25
C ALA A 10 8.87 15.33 -36.50
N MET A 11 9.89 14.53 -36.83
CA MET A 11 10.20 13.30 -36.10
C MET A 11 10.66 13.57 -34.65
N THR A 12 11.50 14.59 -34.43
CA THR A 12 11.89 15.02 -33.08
C THR A 12 10.70 15.55 -32.27
N ALA A 13 9.82 16.33 -32.92
CA ALA A 13 8.58 16.79 -32.28
C ALA A 13 7.65 15.61 -31.92
N LEU A 14 7.53 14.60 -32.79
CA LEU A 14 6.73 13.40 -32.53
C LEU A 14 7.31 12.56 -31.37
N GLN A 15 8.64 12.39 -31.31
CA GLN A 15 9.30 11.75 -30.16
C GLN A 15 9.02 12.50 -28.86
N THR A 16 9.11 13.83 -28.90
CA THR A 16 8.80 14.69 -27.74
C THR A 16 7.34 14.54 -27.33
N LEU A 17 6.39 14.58 -28.27
CA LEU A 17 4.97 14.41 -28.01
C LEU A 17 4.65 13.02 -27.43
N THR A 18 5.32 11.97 -27.94
CA THR A 18 5.16 10.60 -27.44
C THR A 18 5.68 10.49 -26.01
N ALA A 19 6.84 11.10 -25.72
CA ALA A 19 7.38 11.15 -24.37
C ALA A 19 6.46 11.92 -23.40
N THR A 20 5.91 13.06 -23.83
CA THR A 20 4.95 13.84 -23.03
C THR A 20 3.67 13.05 -22.76
N ASN A 21 3.12 12.36 -23.77
CA ASN A 21 1.94 11.50 -23.58
C ASN A 21 2.22 10.37 -22.59
N LYS A 22 3.38 9.71 -22.68
CA LYS A 22 3.77 8.66 -21.73
C LYS A 22 3.86 9.21 -20.29
N ASN A 23 4.44 10.40 -20.12
CA ASN A 23 4.50 11.06 -18.81
C ASN A 23 3.11 11.44 -18.28
N LEU A 24 2.22 11.90 -19.16
CA LEU A 24 0.84 12.23 -18.80
C LEU A 24 0.07 10.99 -18.33
N THR A 25 0.16 9.87 -19.05
CA THR A 25 -0.47 8.61 -18.63
C THR A 25 0.06 8.16 -17.27
N ALA A 26 1.37 8.22 -17.04
CA ALA A 26 1.94 7.86 -15.75
C ALA A 26 1.45 8.77 -14.61
N ALA A 27 1.34 10.08 -14.85
CA ALA A 27 0.79 11.03 -13.89
C ALA A 27 -0.69 10.76 -13.61
N GLN A 28 -1.50 10.50 -14.64
CA GLN A 28 -2.91 10.13 -14.51
C GLN A 28 -3.10 8.84 -13.70
N THR A 29 -2.29 7.80 -13.94
CA THR A 29 -2.33 6.56 -13.16
C THR A 29 -1.99 6.82 -11.68
N ARG A 30 -1.00 7.66 -11.40
CA ARG A 30 -0.64 8.03 -10.01
C ARG A 30 -1.74 8.85 -9.34
N ILE A 31 -2.40 9.76 -10.05
CA ILE A 31 -3.53 10.54 -9.52
C ILE A 31 -4.72 9.61 -9.24
N SER A 32 -5.02 8.69 -10.15
CA SER A 32 -6.15 7.75 -10.01
C SER A 32 -5.95 6.76 -8.85
N THR A 33 -4.73 6.23 -8.70
CA THR A 33 -4.41 5.24 -7.65
C THR A 33 -4.00 5.88 -6.33
N GLY A 34 -3.58 7.16 -6.34
CA GLY A 34 -2.92 7.82 -5.22
C GLY A 34 -1.52 7.26 -4.90
N MET A 35 -1.02 6.28 -5.67
CA MET A 35 0.21 5.56 -5.38
C MET A 35 1.30 5.89 -6.39
N ARG A 36 2.52 6.15 -5.90
CA ARG A 36 3.70 6.34 -6.76
C ARG A 36 4.15 5.03 -7.44
N VAL A 37 3.96 3.91 -6.75
CA VAL A 37 4.27 2.54 -7.20
C VAL A 37 2.99 1.74 -7.02
N SER A 38 2.22 1.56 -8.10
CA SER A 38 0.93 0.88 -8.04
C SER A 38 1.07 -0.62 -8.35
N THR A 39 2.01 -0.96 -9.22
CA THR A 39 2.23 -2.33 -9.70
C THR A 39 3.67 -2.78 -9.49
N ALA A 40 3.90 -4.10 -9.50
CA ALA A 40 5.25 -4.66 -9.43
C ALA A 40 6.13 -4.20 -10.60
N SER A 41 5.54 -3.88 -11.76
CA SER A 41 6.26 -3.36 -12.92
C SER A 41 6.78 -1.93 -12.74
N ASP A 42 6.18 -1.14 -11.85
CA ASP A 42 6.64 0.23 -11.55
C ASP A 42 7.93 0.23 -10.73
N ASN A 43 8.00 -0.66 -9.73
CA ASN A 43 9.21 -0.93 -8.94
C ASN A 43 9.01 -2.21 -8.10
N ALA A 44 9.56 -3.34 -8.54
CA ALA A 44 9.33 -4.62 -7.89
C ALA A 44 9.81 -4.66 -6.43
N ALA A 45 10.93 -4.00 -6.12
CA ALA A 45 11.50 -3.99 -4.76
C ALA A 45 10.64 -3.16 -3.79
N TYR A 46 10.26 -1.94 -4.18
CA TYR A 46 9.41 -1.11 -3.32
C TYR A 46 7.99 -1.66 -3.21
N TRP A 47 7.47 -2.25 -4.30
CA TRP A 47 6.16 -2.89 -4.29
C TRP A 47 6.12 -4.12 -3.38
N SER A 48 7.17 -4.98 -3.41
CA SER A 48 7.23 -6.15 -2.55
C SER A 48 7.37 -5.77 -1.07
N ILE A 49 8.24 -4.81 -0.75
CA ILE A 49 8.37 -4.30 0.63
C ILE A 49 7.05 -3.70 1.11
N ALA A 50 6.39 -2.85 0.31
CA ALA A 50 5.11 -2.25 0.69
C ALA A 50 4.00 -3.31 0.86
N THR A 51 3.99 -4.35 0.03
CA THR A 51 3.03 -5.46 0.12
C THR A 51 3.25 -6.27 1.39
N THR A 52 4.51 -6.62 1.69
CA THR A 52 4.88 -7.31 2.94
C THR A 52 4.50 -6.46 4.15
N MET A 53 4.84 -5.17 4.16
CA MET A 53 4.45 -4.26 5.26
C MET A 53 2.94 -4.19 5.46
N LYS A 54 2.15 -4.21 4.37
CA LYS A 54 0.68 -4.21 4.46
C LYS A 54 0.15 -5.52 5.06
N SER A 55 0.77 -6.65 4.71
CA SER A 55 0.49 -7.96 5.30
C SER A 55 0.84 -7.99 6.79
N ASP A 56 2.02 -7.48 7.15
CA ASP A 56 2.49 -7.40 8.54
C ASP A 56 1.53 -6.57 9.39
N ASN A 57 1.05 -5.44 8.87
CA ASN A 57 0.07 -4.61 9.57
C ASN A 57 -1.26 -5.35 9.82
N ALA A 58 -1.74 -6.14 8.86
CA ALA A 58 -2.94 -6.94 9.03
C ALA A 58 -2.73 -8.05 10.08
N ALA A 59 -1.58 -8.73 10.04
CA ALA A 59 -1.21 -9.74 11.04
C ALA A 59 -1.10 -9.12 12.45
N LEU A 60 -0.46 -7.95 12.58
CA LEU A 60 -0.36 -7.23 13.84
C LEU A 60 -1.73 -6.78 14.38
N SER A 61 -2.66 -6.39 13.49
CA SER A 61 -4.05 -6.09 13.91
C SER A 61 -4.73 -7.33 14.49
N ALA A 62 -4.60 -8.47 13.83
CA ALA A 62 -5.18 -9.72 14.34
C ALA A 62 -4.56 -10.15 15.68
N VAL A 63 -3.24 -9.99 15.84
CA VAL A 63 -2.55 -10.23 17.11
C VAL A 63 -3.06 -9.28 18.20
N LYS A 64 -3.25 -8.00 17.86
CA LYS A 64 -3.80 -7.01 18.80
C LYS A 64 -5.21 -7.38 19.25
N ASP A 65 -6.06 -7.85 18.34
CA ASP A 65 -7.41 -8.30 18.67
C ASP A 65 -7.38 -9.54 19.59
N ALA A 66 -6.48 -10.49 19.31
CA ALA A 66 -6.29 -11.67 20.17
C ALA A 66 -5.78 -11.29 21.58
N ILE A 67 -4.87 -10.33 21.69
CA ILE A 67 -4.40 -9.81 22.98
C ILE A 67 -5.56 -9.09 23.71
N GLY A 68 -6.37 -8.30 23.01
CA GLY A 68 -7.54 -7.65 23.58
C GLY A 68 -8.55 -8.65 24.14
N LEU A 69 -8.80 -9.73 23.40
CA LEU A 69 -9.65 -10.83 23.86
C LEU A 69 -9.05 -11.54 25.09
N GLY A 70 -7.74 -11.82 25.08
CA GLY A 70 -7.05 -12.43 26.22
C GLY A 70 -7.06 -11.55 27.47
N ALA A 71 -6.95 -10.23 27.32
CA ALA A 71 -7.07 -9.29 28.43
C ALA A 71 -8.50 -9.31 29.01
N ALA A 72 -9.53 -9.31 28.14
CA ALA A 72 -10.91 -9.39 28.58
C ALA A 72 -11.23 -10.70 29.30
N THR A 73 -10.71 -11.85 28.83
CA THR A 73 -10.90 -13.12 29.53
C THR A 73 -10.23 -13.13 30.90
N ILE A 74 -9.00 -12.61 31.01
CA ILE A 74 -8.32 -12.47 32.31
C ILE A 74 -9.10 -11.54 33.26
N ASP A 75 -9.65 -10.43 32.76
CA ASP A 75 -10.47 -9.50 33.55
C ASP A 75 -11.74 -10.17 34.11
N THR A 76 -12.42 -10.98 33.28
CA THR A 76 -13.57 -11.78 33.75
C THR A 76 -13.18 -12.82 34.79
N MET A 77 -12.01 -13.48 34.64
CA MET A 77 -11.51 -14.43 35.63
C MET A 77 -11.15 -13.73 36.94
N TYR A 78 -10.53 -12.55 36.87
CA TYR A 78 -10.19 -11.76 38.05
C TYR A 78 -11.44 -11.37 38.84
N THR A 79 -12.46 -10.86 38.14
CA THR A 79 -13.77 -10.55 38.75
C THR A 79 -14.39 -11.79 39.40
N ALA A 80 -14.36 -12.94 38.73
CA ALA A 80 -14.88 -14.19 39.28
C ALA A 80 -14.10 -14.65 40.53
N LEU A 81 -12.77 -14.50 40.54
CA LEU A 81 -11.94 -14.83 41.69
C LEU A 81 -12.21 -13.91 42.89
N ASP A 82 -12.41 -12.60 42.66
CA ASP A 82 -12.76 -11.66 43.72
C ASP A 82 -14.12 -12.02 44.36
N THR A 83 -15.13 -12.35 43.56
CA THR A 83 -16.43 -12.81 44.11
C THR A 83 -16.29 -14.12 44.90
N THR A 84 -15.43 -15.04 44.45
CA THR A 84 -15.16 -16.29 45.18
C THR A 84 -14.48 -16.01 46.51
N LYS A 85 -13.54 -15.07 46.55
CA LYS A 85 -12.86 -14.64 47.78
C LYS A 85 -13.88 -14.05 48.77
N GLU A 86 -14.75 -13.15 48.32
CA GLU A 86 -15.81 -12.56 49.16
C GLU A 86 -16.78 -13.59 49.76
N ILE A 87 -17.00 -14.73 49.09
CA ILE A 87 -17.85 -15.80 49.62
C ILE A 87 -17.13 -16.64 50.69
N VAL A 88 -15.81 -16.79 50.59
CA VAL A 88 -15.02 -17.71 51.43
C VAL A 88 -14.47 -17.03 52.69
N THR A 89 -14.26 -15.72 52.68
CA THR A 89 -13.90 -14.90 53.86
C THR A 89 -15.10 -14.12 54.37
#